data_AF-A0A1E5ILR3-F1
#
_entry.id   AF-A0A1E5ILR3-F1
#
_cell.length_a   1.000
_cell.length_b   1.000
_cell.length_c   1.000
_cell.angle_alpha   90.00
_cell.angle_beta   90.00
_cell.angle_gamma   90.00
#
_symmetry.space_group_name_H-M   'P 1'
#
loop_
_entity.id
_entity.type
_entity.pdbx_description
1 polymer ?
#
loop_
_entity_poly.entity_id
_entity_poly.type
_entity_poly.pdbx_seq_one_letter_code
_entity_poly.pdbx_strand_id
1 'polypeptide(L)'
;MSVILVFKISPFCKLNLENFLYEDSKMKFLRNIFAFLLIPAVVVAGYTLIKSFLYFMVSSGNRYVPFWIGILCYVVFQVILYKPMKTYVFGHELSHAIAGILSGARIKKFNIRKESGSIVLTKDNIWITLAPYFFPIYTFTVIIIYIFLGWFVDIKQFYGYFLFLAGFSIAFHVALTIYILSIEQSDLRIYGTFFSYIIIFMANIAVFVLLAALVFPDDIGVKDICLRVFGNIADIYKFIYAGVLEIWSAFRETR
;
A
#
# COMPACT_ATOMS: atom_id res chain seq x y z
N MET A 1 28.97 35.25 -2.12
CA MET A 1 29.73 35.24 -0.86
C MET A 1 29.28 34.02 -0.08
N SER A 2 30.03 32.92 -0.18
CA SER A 2 29.63 31.61 0.34
C SER A 2 29.91 31.55 1.83
N VAL A 3 28.86 31.55 2.66
CA VAL A 3 28.99 31.31 4.10
C VAL A 3 29.18 29.80 4.29
N ILE A 4 30.43 29.36 4.32
CA ILE A 4 30.79 28.01 4.75
C ILE A 4 30.63 27.98 6.27
N LEU A 5 29.49 27.49 6.74
CA LEU A 5 29.26 27.19 8.15
C LEU A 5 30.07 25.95 8.53
N VAL A 6 31.34 26.15 8.91
CA VAL A 6 32.16 25.10 9.52
C VAL A 6 31.70 24.93 10.96
N PHE A 7 30.73 24.03 11.18
CA PHE A 7 30.43 23.56 12.53
C PHE A 7 31.69 22.83 13.05
N LYS A 8 32.30 23.38 14.09
CA LYS A 8 33.41 22.75 14.82
C LYS A 8 32.82 21.63 15.68
N ILE A 9 32.48 20.50 15.03
CA ILE A 9 31.94 19.31 15.69
C ILE A 9 33.06 18.69 16.53
N SER A 10 32.82 18.46 17.83
CA SER A 10 33.81 17.84 18.70
C SER A 10 34.16 16.42 18.20
N PRO A 11 35.40 15.92 18.41
CA PRO A 11 35.82 14.60 17.93
C PRO A 11 34.88 13.45 18.37
N PHE A 12 34.33 13.56 19.58
CA PHE A 12 33.35 12.61 20.12
C PHE A 12 32.00 12.67 19.40
N CYS A 13 31.53 13.87 19.04
CA CYS A 13 30.30 14.05 18.27
C CYS A 13 30.48 13.59 16.81
N LYS A 14 31.69 13.74 16.25
CA LYS A 14 32.02 13.25 14.90
C LYS A 14 32.04 11.72 14.83
N LEU A 15 32.63 11.05 15.82
CA LEU A 15 32.64 9.58 15.90
C LEU A 15 31.23 9.00 16.05
N ASN A 16 30.38 9.61 16.88
CA ASN A 16 28.98 9.20 17.02
C ASN A 16 28.16 9.45 15.75
N LEU A 17 28.45 10.53 15.01
CA LEU A 17 27.80 10.82 13.75
C LEU A 17 28.22 9.83 12.65
N GLU A 18 29.51 9.52 12.54
CA GLU A 18 30.02 8.52 11.59
C GLU A 18 29.46 7.12 11.88
N ASN A 19 29.42 6.70 13.15
CA ASN A 19 28.80 5.44 13.55
C ASN A 19 27.29 5.41 13.26
N PHE A 20 26.57 6.51 13.52
CA PHE A 20 25.16 6.62 13.21
C PHE A 20 24.89 6.55 11.70
N LEU A 21 25.67 7.27 10.89
CA LEU A 21 25.56 7.25 9.43
C LEU A 21 25.92 5.88 8.84
N TYR A 22 26.92 5.20 9.43
CA TYR A 22 27.30 3.85 9.03
C TYR A 22 26.20 2.83 9.33
N GLU A 23 25.63 2.85 10.54
CA GLU A 23 24.51 1.96 10.89
C GLU A 23 23.27 2.26 10.04
N ASP A 24 22.94 3.53 9.77
CA ASP A 24 21.84 3.88 8.88
C ASP A 24 22.07 3.36 7.45
N SER A 25 23.29 3.52 6.92
CA SER A 25 23.69 3.01 5.60
C SER A 25 23.58 1.48 5.53
N LYS A 26 24.11 0.78 6.53
CA LYS A 26 24.05 -0.68 6.65
C LYS A 26 22.61 -1.18 6.73
N MET A 27 21.75 -0.52 7.50
CA MET A 27 20.34 -0.88 7.62
C MET A 27 19.58 -0.65 6.31
N LYS A 28 19.87 0.43 5.57
CA LYS A 28 19.31 0.66 4.23
C LYS A 28 19.75 -0.42 3.24
N PHE A 29 21.01 -0.83 3.28
CA PHE A 29 21.53 -1.91 2.44
C PHE A 29 20.82 -3.25 2.71
N LEU A 30 20.68 -3.63 3.99
CA LEU A 30 19.95 -4.85 4.37
C LEU A 30 18.48 -4.82 3.93
N ARG A 31 17.79 -3.68 4.09
CA ARG A 31 16.41 -3.49 3.61
C ARG A 31 16.31 -3.66 2.10
N ASN A 32 17.27 -3.16 1.34
CA ASN A 32 17.29 -3.31 -0.12
C ASN A 32 17.55 -4.76 -0.56
N ILE A 33 18.42 -5.49 0.12
CA ILE A 33 18.60 -6.93 -0.12
C ILE A 33 17.28 -7.66 0.13
N PHE A 34 16.65 -7.41 1.27
CA PHE A 34 15.36 -8.00 1.60
C PHE A 34 14.28 -7.65 0.57
N ALA A 35 14.20 -6.38 0.15
CA ALA A 35 13.30 -5.93 -0.91
C ALA A 35 13.53 -6.67 -2.23
N PHE A 36 14.80 -6.85 -2.61
CA PHE A 36 15.18 -7.56 -3.82
C PHE A 36 14.74 -9.03 -3.78
N LEU A 37 14.98 -9.71 -2.65
CA LEU A 37 14.55 -11.09 -2.44
C LEU A 37 13.03 -11.23 -2.47
N LEU A 38 12.27 -10.19 -2.10
CA LEU A 38 10.81 -10.17 -2.16
C LEU A 38 10.23 -9.94 -3.56
N ILE A 39 11.00 -9.44 -4.55
CA ILE A 39 10.49 -9.12 -5.90
C ILE A 39 9.71 -10.29 -6.52
N PRO A 40 10.25 -11.52 -6.58
CA PRO A 40 9.52 -12.63 -7.20
C PRO A 40 8.17 -12.89 -6.52
N ALA A 41 8.13 -12.81 -5.18
CA ALA A 41 6.90 -13.00 -4.41
C ALA A 41 5.85 -11.95 -4.74
N VAL A 42 6.21 -10.66 -4.69
CA VAL A 42 5.24 -9.58 -4.89
C VAL A 42 4.77 -9.49 -6.33
N VAL A 43 5.64 -9.76 -7.31
CA VAL A 43 5.27 -9.82 -8.73
C VAL A 43 4.26 -10.93 -8.99
N VAL A 44 4.52 -12.13 -8.49
CA VAL A 44 3.63 -13.28 -8.68
C VAL A 44 2.31 -13.10 -7.93
N ALA A 45 2.35 -12.55 -6.72
CA ALA A 45 1.15 -12.22 -5.96
C ALA A 45 0.30 -11.15 -6.67
N GLY A 46 0.93 -10.09 -7.18
CA GLY A 46 0.27 -9.06 -7.97
C GLY A 46 -0.35 -9.60 -9.26
N TYR A 47 0.39 -10.44 -10.00
CA TYR A 47 -0.12 -11.11 -11.19
C TYR A 47 -1.32 -12.02 -10.87
N THR A 48 -1.25 -12.80 -9.79
CA THR A 48 -2.34 -13.67 -9.34
C THR A 48 -3.59 -12.86 -9.00
N LEU A 49 -3.43 -11.73 -8.31
CA LEU A 49 -4.52 -10.83 -7.97
C LEU A 49 -5.16 -10.22 -9.22
N ILE A 50 -4.35 -9.67 -10.14
CA ILE A 50 -4.84 -9.08 -11.39
C ILE A 50 -5.60 -10.13 -12.22
N LYS A 51 -5.04 -11.33 -12.38
CA LYS A 51 -5.70 -12.41 -13.12
C LYS A 51 -7.04 -12.82 -12.48
N SER A 52 -7.07 -12.93 -11.14
CA SER A 52 -8.29 -13.25 -10.40
C SER A 52 -9.34 -12.14 -10.55
N PHE A 53 -8.91 -10.88 -10.52
CA PHE A 53 -9.78 -9.72 -10.71
C PHE A 53 -10.35 -9.64 -12.13
N LEU A 54 -9.53 -9.87 -13.16
CA LEU A 54 -9.99 -9.90 -14.55
C LEU A 54 -10.98 -11.04 -14.80
N TYR A 55 -10.71 -12.23 -14.25
CA TYR A 55 -11.64 -13.35 -14.30
C TYR A 55 -12.97 -12.98 -13.64
N PHE A 56 -12.92 -12.42 -12.42
CA PHE A 56 -14.11 -11.95 -11.71
C PHE A 56 -14.86 -10.89 -12.50
N MET A 57 -14.18 -9.93 -13.14
CA MET A 57 -14.84 -8.90 -13.96
C MET A 57 -15.69 -9.51 -15.08
N VAL A 58 -15.16 -10.51 -15.78
CA VAL A 58 -15.84 -11.16 -16.90
C VAL A 58 -16.92 -12.15 -16.44
N SER A 59 -16.72 -12.83 -15.30
CA SER A 59 -17.67 -13.79 -14.75
C SER A 59 -18.71 -13.18 -13.82
N SER A 60 -18.52 -11.92 -13.41
CA SER A 60 -19.41 -11.22 -12.48
C SER A 60 -20.79 -11.04 -13.10
N GLY A 61 -21.82 -11.52 -12.39
CA GLY A 61 -23.20 -11.32 -12.81
C GLY A 61 -23.65 -9.86 -12.68
N ASN A 62 -24.85 -9.56 -13.21
CA ASN A 62 -25.44 -8.21 -13.20
C ASN A 62 -25.54 -7.56 -11.81
N ARG A 63 -25.48 -8.36 -10.74
CA ARG A 63 -25.45 -7.91 -9.35
C ARG A 63 -24.35 -6.89 -9.06
N TYR A 64 -23.22 -6.97 -9.74
CA TYR A 64 -22.04 -6.12 -9.48
C TYR A 64 -21.92 -4.92 -10.43
N VAL A 65 -22.87 -4.72 -11.33
CA VAL A 65 -22.92 -3.55 -12.23
C VAL A 65 -22.77 -2.22 -11.48
N PRO A 66 -23.42 -1.97 -10.31
CA PRO A 66 -23.25 -0.72 -9.58
C PRO A 66 -21.79 -0.43 -9.19
N PHE A 67 -21.01 -1.45 -8.84
CA PHE A 67 -19.58 -1.30 -8.51
C PHE A 67 -18.78 -0.78 -9.71
N TRP A 68 -18.99 -1.38 -10.88
CA TRP A 68 -18.33 -0.96 -12.12
C TRP A 68 -18.73 0.45 -12.55
N ILE A 69 -20.01 0.80 -12.38
CA ILE A 69 -20.49 2.17 -12.60
C ILE A 69 -19.80 3.14 -11.63
N GLY A 70 -19.63 2.78 -10.35
CA GLY A 70 -18.89 3.58 -9.37
C GLY A 70 -17.46 3.88 -9.80
N ILE A 71 -16.74 2.86 -10.29
CA ILE A 71 -15.38 3.03 -10.85
C ILE A 71 -15.41 4.01 -12.03
N LEU A 72 -16.30 3.77 -13.00
CA LEU A 72 -16.41 4.61 -14.20
C LEU A 72 -16.74 6.06 -13.85
N CYS A 73 -17.70 6.28 -12.96
CA CYS A 73 -18.09 7.60 -12.49
C CYS A 73 -16.90 8.33 -11.84
N TYR A 74 -16.09 7.65 -11.05
CA TYR A 74 -14.89 8.27 -10.47
C TYR A 74 -13.85 8.63 -11.54
N VAL A 75 -13.60 7.73 -12.50
CA VAL A 75 -12.65 8.00 -13.60
C VAL A 75 -13.08 9.24 -14.38
N VAL A 76 -14.37 9.33 -14.73
CA VAL A 76 -14.95 10.50 -15.40
C VAL A 76 -14.83 11.76 -14.52
N PHE A 77 -15.17 11.66 -13.23
CA PHE A 77 -15.04 12.75 -12.26
C PHE A 77 -13.60 13.30 -12.23
N GLN A 78 -12.60 12.42 -12.17
CA GLN A 78 -11.19 12.81 -12.11
C GLN A 78 -10.71 13.51 -13.39
N VAL A 79 -11.19 13.07 -14.55
CA VAL A 79 -10.86 13.70 -15.85
C VAL A 79 -11.50 15.08 -15.97
N ILE A 80 -12.74 15.25 -15.51
CA ILE A 80 -13.49 16.52 -15.65
C ILE A 80 -13.05 17.56 -14.60
N LEU A 81 -12.99 17.19 -13.32
CA LEU A 81 -12.93 18.15 -12.21
C LEU A 81 -11.51 18.41 -11.68
N TYR A 82 -10.49 17.83 -12.33
CA TYR A 82 -9.12 17.79 -11.84
C TYR A 82 -9.01 17.09 -10.48
N LYS A 83 -7.83 16.54 -10.17
CA LYS A 83 -7.63 15.60 -9.04
C LYS A 83 -8.13 16.22 -7.72
N PRO A 84 -8.97 15.53 -6.92
CA PRO A 84 -9.50 16.06 -5.65
C PRO A 84 -8.46 16.02 -4.52
N MET A 85 -7.41 16.85 -4.65
CA MET A 85 -6.22 16.82 -3.81
C MET A 85 -6.50 17.09 -2.32
N LYS A 86 -7.48 17.94 -2.00
CA LYS A 86 -7.85 18.22 -0.60
C LYS A 86 -8.34 16.97 0.13
N THR A 87 -9.25 16.24 -0.51
CA THR A 87 -9.79 14.97 0.00
C THR A 87 -8.67 13.95 0.12
N TYR A 88 -7.76 13.90 -0.85
CA TYR A 88 -6.60 13.04 -0.77
C TYR A 88 -5.69 13.37 0.42
N VAL A 89 -5.25 14.63 0.56
CA VAL A 89 -4.36 15.08 1.66
C VAL A 89 -4.99 14.82 3.02
N PHE A 90 -6.29 15.05 3.17
CA PHE A 90 -7.01 14.69 4.39
C PHE A 90 -6.93 13.19 4.69
N GLY A 91 -7.22 12.35 3.69
CA GLY A 91 -7.14 10.90 3.83
C GLY A 91 -5.72 10.41 4.11
N HIS A 92 -4.71 11.10 3.56
CA HIS A 92 -3.29 10.81 3.77
C HIS A 92 -2.92 10.98 5.24
N GLU A 93 -3.12 12.17 5.79
CA GLU A 93 -2.82 12.43 7.21
C GLU A 93 -3.66 11.58 8.16
N LEU A 94 -4.92 11.33 7.82
CA LEU A 94 -5.80 10.49 8.61
C LEU A 94 -5.33 9.02 8.62
N SER A 95 -4.77 8.53 7.52
CA SER A 95 -4.20 7.17 7.44
C SER A 95 -2.99 7.02 8.35
N HIS A 96 -2.09 8.01 8.38
CA HIS A 96 -1.02 8.06 9.38
C HIS A 96 -1.57 8.10 10.82
N ALA A 97 -2.60 8.91 11.07
CA ALA A 97 -3.22 9.04 12.38
C ALA A 97 -3.75 7.69 12.90
N ILE A 98 -4.52 7.00 12.07
CA ILE A 98 -5.14 5.72 12.41
C ILE A 98 -4.07 4.66 12.60
N ALA A 99 -3.13 4.53 11.67
CA ALA A 99 -2.02 3.58 11.79
C ALA A 99 -1.17 3.86 13.05
N GLY A 100 -0.98 5.15 13.37
CA GLY A 100 -0.32 5.62 14.58
C GLY A 100 -1.05 5.13 15.83
N ILE A 101 -2.35 5.40 15.94
CA ILE A 101 -3.18 4.96 17.07
C ILE A 101 -3.16 3.44 17.21
N LEU A 102 -3.33 2.69 16.11
CA LEU A 102 -3.30 1.22 16.10
C LEU A 102 -1.93 0.67 16.50
N SER A 103 -0.86 1.41 16.21
CA SER A 103 0.49 1.10 16.66
C SER A 103 0.77 1.54 18.11
N GLY A 104 -0.20 2.16 18.80
CA GLY A 104 -0.06 2.68 20.17
C GLY A 104 0.65 4.02 20.27
N ALA A 105 0.68 4.81 19.20
CA ALA A 105 1.14 6.20 19.22
C ALA A 105 0.00 7.15 19.65
N ARG A 106 0.34 8.32 20.19
CA ARG A 106 -0.61 9.40 20.48
C ARG A 106 -0.45 10.53 19.46
N ILE A 107 -1.56 11.13 19.06
CA ILE A 107 -1.57 12.32 18.20
C ILE A 107 -1.23 13.55 19.05
N LYS A 108 -0.12 14.22 18.72
CA LYS A 108 0.28 15.47 19.37
C LYS A 108 -0.25 16.70 18.64
N LYS A 109 -0.29 16.64 17.31
CA LYS A 109 -0.74 17.74 16.45
C LYS A 109 -1.30 17.19 15.15
N PHE A 110 -2.38 17.79 14.67
CA PHE A 110 -3.01 17.45 13.40
C PHE A 110 -3.39 18.74 12.68
N ASN A 111 -2.73 19.02 11.55
CA ASN A 111 -2.95 20.22 10.76
C ASN A 111 -3.20 19.84 9.30
N ILE A 112 -4.26 20.41 8.71
CA ILE A 112 -4.57 20.22 7.29
C ILE A 112 -4.68 21.60 6.63
N ARG A 113 -4.01 21.75 5.50
CA ARG A 113 -4.13 22.87 4.57
C ARG A 113 -4.62 22.36 3.22
N LYS A 114 -4.92 23.27 2.29
CA LYS A 114 -5.50 22.91 0.98
C LYS A 114 -4.64 21.95 0.16
N GLU A 115 -3.31 22.03 0.29
CA GLU A 115 -2.36 21.27 -0.54
C GLU A 115 -1.31 20.52 0.28
N SER A 116 -1.37 20.65 1.62
CA SER A 116 -0.43 19.99 2.50
C SER A 116 -1.08 19.65 3.83
N GLY A 117 -0.71 18.52 4.39
CA GLY A 117 -1.08 18.08 5.72
C GLY A 117 0.17 17.86 6.55
N SER A 118 0.00 17.83 7.87
CA SER A 118 1.04 17.32 8.74
C SER A 118 0.42 16.78 10.02
N ILE A 119 0.74 15.54 10.35
CA ILE A 119 0.48 14.95 11.65
C ILE A 119 1.78 14.75 12.44
N VAL A 120 1.72 15.02 13.73
CA VAL A 120 2.82 14.73 14.66
C VAL A 120 2.38 13.65 15.64
N LEU A 121 3.06 12.51 15.60
CA LEU A 121 2.81 11.35 16.47
C LEU A 121 3.92 11.22 17.52
N THR A 122 3.65 10.48 18.61
CA THR A 122 4.66 10.20 19.66
C THR A 122 5.75 9.25 19.21
N LYS A 123 5.47 8.39 18.23
CA LYS A 123 6.38 7.41 17.66
C LYS A 123 5.96 7.13 16.21
N ASP A 124 6.90 6.62 15.43
CA ASP A 124 6.69 6.27 14.03
C ASP A 124 7.25 4.86 13.74
N ASN A 125 6.73 4.21 12.71
CA ASN A 125 7.22 2.94 12.20
C ASN A 125 6.82 2.78 10.72
N ILE A 126 7.36 1.79 10.04
CA ILE A 126 7.13 1.59 8.61
C ILE A 126 5.64 1.53 8.21
N TRP A 127 4.80 0.92 9.04
CA TRP A 127 3.37 0.79 8.77
C TRP A 127 2.64 2.11 8.95
N ILE A 128 3.06 2.94 9.91
CA ILE A 128 2.56 4.30 10.08
C ILE A 128 2.99 5.16 8.89
N THR A 129 4.29 5.21 8.62
CA THR A 129 4.88 6.02 7.54
C THR A 129 4.33 5.66 6.16
N LEU A 130 4.07 4.37 5.90
CA LEU A 130 3.60 3.94 4.58
C LEU A 130 2.08 3.74 4.48
N ALA A 131 1.32 3.87 5.59
CA ALA A 131 -0.12 3.67 5.61
C ALA A 131 -0.89 4.40 4.50
N PRO A 132 -0.65 5.69 4.22
CA PRO A 132 -1.43 6.42 3.21
C PRO A 132 -1.37 5.81 1.80
N TYR A 133 -0.29 5.09 1.50
CA TYR A 133 -0.04 4.54 0.17
C TYR A 133 -0.70 3.16 -0.05
N PHE A 134 -1.21 2.52 1.01
CA PHE A 134 -1.90 1.23 0.91
C PHE A 134 -3.24 1.17 1.66
N PHE A 135 -3.59 2.18 2.46
CA PHE A 135 -4.81 2.19 3.26
C PHE A 135 -5.92 3.02 2.60
N PRO A 136 -6.89 2.39 1.91
CA PRO A 136 -8.02 3.06 1.26
C PRO A 136 -9.06 3.49 2.31
N ILE A 137 -8.72 4.51 3.10
CA ILE A 137 -9.52 5.00 4.23
C ILE A 137 -10.99 5.24 3.86
N TYR A 138 -11.27 5.80 2.69
CA TYR A 138 -12.64 6.08 2.26
C TYR A 138 -13.43 4.80 1.96
N THR A 139 -12.79 3.79 1.36
CA THR A 139 -13.43 2.48 1.13
C THR A 139 -13.73 1.79 2.46
N PHE A 140 -12.78 1.79 3.41
CA PHE A 140 -13.04 1.26 4.74
C PHE A 140 -14.15 2.01 5.47
N THR A 141 -14.21 3.34 5.31
CA THR A 141 -15.29 4.16 5.88
C THR A 141 -16.65 3.77 5.30
N VAL A 142 -16.74 3.59 3.97
CA VAL A 142 -17.95 3.11 3.29
C VAL A 142 -18.38 1.74 3.83
N ILE A 143 -17.44 0.80 3.97
CA ILE A 143 -17.71 -0.54 4.52
C ILE A 143 -18.21 -0.47 5.96
N ILE A 144 -17.52 0.29 6.83
CA ILE A 144 -17.89 0.42 8.24
C ILE A 144 -19.30 1.02 8.38
N ILE A 145 -19.59 2.08 7.62
CA ILE A 145 -20.93 2.71 7.62
C ILE A 145 -21.98 1.70 7.17
N TYR A 146 -21.75 0.96 6.09
CA TYR A 146 -22.69 -0.02 5.57
C TYR A 146 -22.98 -1.14 6.57
N ILE A 147 -21.94 -1.69 7.22
CA ILE A 147 -22.10 -2.73 8.25
C ILE A 147 -22.84 -2.18 9.47
N PHE A 148 -22.47 -0.98 9.94
CA PHE A 148 -23.09 -0.34 11.10
C PHE A 148 -24.58 -0.04 10.87
N LEU A 149 -24.96 0.39 9.67
CA LEU A 149 -26.36 0.56 9.28
C LEU A 149 -27.18 -0.73 9.44
N GLY A 150 -26.55 -1.90 9.30
CA GLY A 150 -27.17 -3.21 9.49
C GLY A 150 -27.73 -3.47 10.89
N TRP A 151 -27.32 -2.68 11.88
CA TRP A 151 -27.90 -2.74 13.23
C TRP A 151 -29.22 -1.99 13.36
N PHE A 152 -29.57 -1.14 12.40
CA PHE A 152 -30.75 -0.28 12.45
C PHE A 152 -31.76 -0.56 11.34
N VAL A 153 -31.30 -1.01 10.18
CA VAL A 153 -32.14 -1.22 8.98
C VAL A 153 -31.74 -2.50 8.23
N ASP A 154 -32.65 -3.03 7.40
CA ASP A 154 -32.28 -4.08 6.44
C ASP A 154 -31.35 -3.47 5.38
N ILE A 155 -30.07 -3.86 5.44
CA ILE A 155 -29.03 -3.34 4.55
C ILE A 155 -29.06 -3.95 3.15
N LYS A 156 -29.78 -5.06 2.92
CA LYS A 156 -29.81 -5.74 1.62
C LYS A 156 -30.33 -4.83 0.51
N GLN A 157 -31.31 -3.98 0.82
CA GLN A 157 -31.86 -2.99 -0.12
C GLN A 157 -30.84 -1.89 -0.51
N PHE A 158 -29.82 -1.66 0.33
CA PHE A 158 -28.78 -0.66 0.10
C PHE A 158 -27.52 -1.22 -0.57
N TYR A 159 -27.47 -2.53 -0.85
CA TYR A 159 -26.27 -3.20 -1.37
C TYR A 159 -25.78 -2.60 -2.69
N GLY A 160 -26.68 -2.21 -3.60
CA GLY A 160 -26.31 -1.54 -4.85
C GLY A 160 -25.60 -0.19 -4.62
N TYR A 161 -26.06 0.61 -3.67
CA TYR A 161 -25.41 1.88 -3.30
C TYR A 161 -24.06 1.66 -2.64
N PHE A 162 -23.96 0.64 -1.77
CA PHE A 162 -22.70 0.23 -1.17
C PHE A 162 -21.68 -0.17 -2.25
N LEU A 163 -22.08 -1.02 -3.20
CA LEU A 163 -21.22 -1.43 -4.32
C LEU A 163 -20.74 -0.22 -5.14
N PHE A 164 -21.65 0.69 -5.48
CA PHE A 164 -21.30 1.92 -6.20
C PHE A 164 -20.27 2.76 -5.43
N LEU A 165 -20.51 3.03 -4.15
CA LEU A 165 -19.60 3.83 -3.33
C LEU A 165 -18.25 3.14 -3.13
N ALA A 166 -18.24 1.81 -2.95
CA ALA A 166 -17.01 1.04 -2.84
C ALA A 166 -16.20 1.08 -4.14
N GLY A 167 -16.84 0.92 -5.30
CA GLY A 167 -16.18 1.04 -6.60
C GLY A 167 -15.60 2.45 -6.82
N PHE A 168 -16.38 3.48 -6.52
CA PHE A 168 -15.95 4.88 -6.61
C PHE A 168 -14.75 5.16 -5.70
N SER A 169 -14.81 4.76 -4.42
CA SER A 169 -13.75 5.04 -3.44
C SER A 169 -12.48 4.21 -3.69
N ILE A 170 -12.61 2.98 -4.21
CA ILE A 170 -11.46 2.18 -4.65
C ILE A 170 -10.77 2.82 -5.85
N ALA A 171 -11.53 3.24 -6.86
CA ALA A 171 -10.97 3.94 -8.02
C ALA A 171 -10.28 5.24 -7.60
N PHE A 172 -10.89 5.99 -6.66
CA PHE A 172 -10.27 7.15 -6.03
C PHE A 172 -8.93 6.82 -5.39
N HIS A 173 -8.87 5.79 -4.54
CA HIS A 173 -7.63 5.40 -3.88
C HIS A 173 -6.55 5.01 -4.91
N VAL A 174 -6.87 4.13 -5.87
CA VAL A 174 -5.90 3.65 -6.87
C VAL A 174 -5.36 4.80 -7.70
N ALA A 175 -6.21 5.67 -8.23
CA ALA A 175 -5.78 6.74 -9.12
C ALA A 175 -4.91 7.78 -8.41
N LEU A 176 -5.23 8.11 -7.16
CA LEU A 176 -4.44 9.06 -6.37
C LEU A 176 -3.16 8.43 -5.83
N THR A 177 -3.17 7.15 -5.46
CA THR A 177 -1.95 6.42 -5.09
C THR A 177 -0.97 6.35 -6.26
N ILE A 178 -1.43 6.04 -7.49
CA ILE A 178 -0.58 6.08 -8.69
C ILE A 178 0.00 7.48 -8.88
N TYR A 179 -0.84 8.51 -8.77
CA TYR A 179 -0.37 9.88 -8.93
C TYR A 179 0.65 10.29 -7.86
N ILE A 180 0.40 10.03 -6.58
CA ILE A 180 1.29 10.48 -5.51
C ILE A 180 2.62 9.74 -5.54
N LEU A 181 2.62 8.45 -5.90
CA LEU A 181 3.84 7.65 -6.05
C LEU A 181 4.66 8.08 -7.28
N SER A 182 4.02 8.73 -8.26
CA SER A 182 4.73 9.34 -9.40
C SER A 182 5.43 10.67 -9.03
N ILE A 183 5.16 11.21 -7.84
CA ILE A 183 5.76 12.44 -7.31
C ILE A 183 6.70 12.07 -6.16
N GLU A 184 7.78 12.83 -5.98
CA GLU A 184 8.67 12.61 -4.84
C GLU A 184 7.96 12.90 -3.50
N GLN A 185 7.80 11.88 -2.67
CA GLN A 185 7.30 12.00 -1.30
C GLN A 185 8.41 11.77 -0.28
N SER A 186 8.46 12.58 0.78
CA SER A 186 9.43 12.46 1.86
C SER A 186 9.34 11.12 2.59
N ASP A 187 8.14 10.59 2.75
CA ASP A 187 7.87 9.37 3.52
C ASP A 187 8.60 8.15 2.93
N LEU A 188 8.67 8.08 1.60
CA LEU A 188 9.32 6.98 0.86
C LEU A 188 10.84 6.95 1.12
N ARG A 189 11.45 8.08 1.46
CA ARG A 189 12.90 8.18 1.71
C ARG A 189 13.30 7.74 3.10
N ILE A 190 12.37 7.71 4.07
CA ILE A 190 12.64 7.38 5.48
C ILE A 190 13.23 5.96 5.59
N TYR A 191 12.63 4.99 4.89
CA TYR A 191 13.10 3.59 4.91
C TYR A 191 13.97 3.21 3.70
N GLY A 192 14.10 4.11 2.73
CA GLY A 192 14.68 3.86 1.42
C GLY A 192 13.59 3.66 0.37
N THR A 193 13.68 4.39 -0.74
CA THR A 193 12.61 4.48 -1.74
C THR A 193 12.28 3.12 -2.37
N PHE A 194 13.30 2.35 -2.77
CA PHE A 194 13.12 1.04 -3.38
C PHE A 194 12.41 0.05 -2.45
N PHE A 195 12.92 -0.10 -1.23
CA PHE A 195 12.28 -0.95 -0.21
C PHE A 195 10.84 -0.49 0.10
N SER A 196 10.59 0.82 0.20
CA SER A 196 9.25 1.35 0.44
C SER A 196 8.27 0.98 -0.68
N TYR A 197 8.66 1.05 -1.95
CA TYR A 197 7.81 0.62 -3.06
C TYR A 197 7.43 -0.86 -2.97
N ILE A 198 8.38 -1.74 -2.64
CA ILE A 198 8.11 -3.19 -2.49
C ILE A 198 7.13 -3.45 -1.35
N ILE A 199 7.30 -2.77 -0.21
CA ILE A 199 6.38 -2.89 0.94
C ILE A 199 5.00 -2.33 0.61
N ILE A 200 4.91 -1.17 -0.05
CA ILE A 200 3.64 -0.57 -0.47
C ILE A 200 2.90 -1.52 -1.41
N PHE A 201 3.60 -2.10 -2.39
CA PHE A 201 2.98 -3.01 -3.34
C PHE A 201 2.47 -4.29 -2.66
N MET A 202 3.28 -4.88 -1.78
CA MET A 202 2.89 -6.04 -0.96
C MET A 202 1.67 -5.74 -0.08
N ALA A 203 1.66 -4.60 0.61
CA ALA A 203 0.56 -4.19 1.47
C ALA A 203 -0.72 -3.94 0.67
N ASN A 204 -0.62 -3.30 -0.50
CA ASN A 204 -1.76 -3.10 -1.40
C ASN A 204 -2.37 -4.44 -1.84
N ILE A 205 -1.55 -5.45 -2.19
CA ILE A 205 -2.05 -6.78 -2.54
C ILE A 205 -2.90 -7.34 -1.40
N ALA A 206 -2.38 -7.34 -0.17
CA ALA A 206 -3.10 -7.86 0.99
C ALA A 206 -4.41 -7.08 1.25
N VAL A 207 -4.36 -5.75 1.17
CA VAL A 207 -5.54 -4.89 1.35
C VAL A 207 -6.58 -5.13 0.26
N PHE A 208 -6.19 -5.27 -1.01
CA PHE A 208 -7.14 -5.54 -2.09
C PHE A 208 -7.77 -6.93 -1.98
N VAL A 209 -7.04 -7.95 -1.50
CA VAL A 209 -7.64 -9.25 -1.17
C VAL A 209 -8.70 -9.10 -0.08
N LEU A 210 -8.40 -8.33 0.98
CA LEU A 210 -9.37 -8.05 2.05
C LEU A 210 -10.58 -7.28 1.54
N LEU A 211 -10.38 -6.21 0.77
CA LEU A 211 -11.47 -5.43 0.19
C LEU A 211 -12.34 -6.27 -0.73
N ALA A 212 -11.73 -7.12 -1.56
CA ALA A 212 -12.47 -8.00 -2.45
C ALA A 212 -13.41 -8.93 -1.67
N ALA A 213 -12.94 -9.52 -0.57
CA ALA A 213 -13.77 -10.36 0.29
C ALA A 213 -14.87 -9.59 1.04
N LEU A 214 -14.62 -8.33 1.44
CA LEU A 214 -15.60 -7.51 2.14
C LEU A 214 -16.67 -6.95 1.19
N VAL A 215 -16.31 -6.63 -0.05
CA VAL A 215 -17.21 -6.05 -1.06
C VAL A 215 -17.97 -7.12 -1.82
N PHE A 216 -17.38 -8.30 -2.02
CA PHE A 216 -17.96 -9.43 -2.77
C PHE A 216 -18.02 -10.72 -1.94
N PRO A 217 -18.68 -10.71 -0.76
CA PRO A 217 -18.61 -11.80 0.21
C PRO A 217 -19.19 -13.13 -0.30
N ASP A 218 -20.12 -13.09 -1.26
CA ASP A 218 -20.77 -14.29 -1.81
C ASP A 218 -19.92 -15.01 -2.88
N ASP A 219 -18.99 -14.31 -3.51
CA ASP A 219 -18.20 -14.81 -4.65
C ASP A 219 -16.70 -14.91 -4.35
N ILE A 220 -16.21 -14.20 -3.34
CA ILE A 220 -14.78 -14.09 -3.03
C ILE A 220 -14.46 -14.63 -1.64
N GLY A 221 -13.91 -15.85 -1.62
CA GLY A 221 -13.30 -16.43 -0.42
C GLY A 221 -11.85 -15.99 -0.25
N VAL A 222 -11.53 -15.35 0.90
CA VAL A 222 -10.15 -14.97 1.26
C VAL A 222 -9.22 -16.17 1.23
N LYS A 223 -9.67 -17.31 1.74
CA LYS A 223 -8.87 -18.54 1.83
C LYS A 223 -8.37 -19.00 0.46
N ASP A 224 -9.25 -19.00 -0.54
CA ASP A 224 -8.90 -19.51 -1.87
C ASP A 224 -7.90 -18.59 -2.58
N ILE A 225 -8.07 -17.28 -2.44
CA ILE A 225 -7.11 -16.31 -2.98
C ILE A 225 -5.76 -16.46 -2.26
N CYS A 226 -5.76 -16.53 -0.93
CA CYS A 226 -4.53 -16.72 -0.17
C CYS A 226 -3.80 -17.99 -0.57
N LEU A 227 -4.50 -19.13 -0.67
CA LEU A 227 -3.90 -20.40 -1.10
C LEU A 227 -3.31 -20.31 -2.51
N ARG A 228 -4.00 -19.67 -3.45
CA ARG A 228 -3.46 -19.43 -4.81
C ARG A 228 -2.21 -18.54 -4.79
N VAL A 229 -2.24 -17.45 -4.03
CA VAL A 229 -1.10 -16.53 -3.91
C VAL A 229 0.10 -17.24 -3.29
N PHE A 230 -0.07 -17.89 -2.14
CA PHE A 230 1.02 -18.61 -1.47
C PHE A 230 1.54 -19.79 -2.29
N GLY A 231 0.67 -20.53 -2.97
CA GLY A 231 1.06 -21.60 -3.89
C GLY A 231 1.95 -21.08 -5.02
N ASN A 232 1.50 -20.03 -5.72
CA ASN A 232 2.27 -19.45 -6.81
C ASN A 232 3.60 -18.82 -6.33
N ILE A 233 3.63 -18.23 -5.14
CA ILE A 233 4.87 -17.74 -4.51
C ILE A 233 5.83 -18.91 -4.23
N ALA A 234 5.33 -20.01 -3.67
CA ALA A 234 6.17 -21.19 -3.41
C ALA A 234 6.75 -21.75 -4.70
N ASP A 235 5.95 -21.80 -5.77
CA ASP A 235 6.37 -22.35 -7.05
C ASP A 235 7.43 -21.48 -7.74
N ILE A 236 7.33 -20.15 -7.69
CA ILE A 236 8.37 -19.28 -8.26
C ILE A 236 9.69 -19.42 -7.51
N TYR A 237 9.69 -19.57 -6.18
CA TYR A 237 10.93 -19.79 -5.44
C TYR A 237 11.52 -21.18 -5.66
N LYS A 238 10.69 -22.23 -5.81
CA LYS A 238 11.17 -23.55 -6.23
C LYS A 238 11.84 -23.48 -7.61
N PHE A 239 11.22 -22.76 -8.56
CA PHE A 239 11.77 -22.56 -9.89
C PHE A 239 13.13 -21.84 -9.84
N ILE A 240 13.23 -20.73 -9.10
CA ILE A 240 14.49 -19.99 -8.91
C ILE A 240 15.55 -20.90 -8.26
N TYR A 241 15.19 -21.63 -7.22
CA TYR A 241 16.11 -22.53 -6.52
C TYR A 241 16.65 -23.63 -7.44
N ALA A 242 15.79 -24.25 -8.24
CA ALA A 242 16.18 -25.26 -9.23
C ALA A 242 17.18 -24.68 -10.26
N GLY A 243 16.89 -23.49 -10.81
CA GLY A 243 17.79 -22.82 -11.75
C GLY A 243 19.15 -22.47 -11.14
N VAL A 244 19.19 -22.04 -9.87
CA VAL A 244 20.45 -21.78 -9.15
C VAL A 244 21.27 -23.07 -8.98
N LEU A 245 20.62 -24.19 -8.64
CA LEU A 245 21.30 -25.48 -8.51
C LEU A 245 21.90 -25.96 -9.83
N GLU A 246 21.18 -25.81 -10.94
CA GLU A 246 21.65 -26.20 -12.27
C GLU A 246 22.87 -25.39 -12.72
N ILE A 247 22.83 -24.07 -12.52
CA ILE A 247 23.98 -23.19 -12.79
C ILE A 247 25.17 -23.59 -11.92
N TRP A 248 24.93 -23.86 -10.62
CA TRP A 248 25.98 -24.26 -9.70
C TRP A 248 26.63 -25.59 -10.07
N SER A 249 25.86 -26.59 -10.50
CA SER A 249 26.40 -27.86 -10.99
C SER A 249 27.24 -27.66 -12.25
N ALA A 250 26.77 -26.87 -13.22
CA ALA A 250 27.51 -26.60 -14.45
C ALA A 250 28.86 -25.93 -14.17
N PHE A 251 28.91 -24.96 -13.26
CA PHE A 251 30.19 -24.34 -12.85
C PHE A 251 31.14 -25.33 -12.20
N ARG A 252 30.62 -26.30 -11.43
CA ARG A 252 31.45 -27.30 -10.75
C ARG A 252 32.04 -28.31 -11.73
N GLU A 253 31.33 -28.66 -12.80
CA GLU A 253 31.80 -29.58 -13.84
C GLU A 253 32.86 -28.95 -14.75
N THR A 254 32.92 -27.61 -14.83
CA THR A 254 33.95 -26.87 -15.59
C THR A 254 35.25 -26.60 -14.83
N ARG A 255 35.35 -27.00 -13.55
CA ARG A 255 36.57 -26.89 -12.72
C ARG A 255 37.20 -28.24 -12.48
#